data_AF-A0A8G1N4H2-F1
#
_entry.id   AF-A0A8G1N4H2-F1
#
_cell.length_a   1.000
_cell.length_b   1.000
_cell.length_c   1.000
_cell.angle_alpha   90.00
_cell.angle_beta   90.00
_cell.angle_gamma   90.00
#
_symmetry.space_group_name_H-M   'P 1'
#
loop_
_entity.id
_entity.type
_entity.pdbx_description
1 polymer ?
#
loop_
_entity_poly.entity_id
_entity_poly.type
_entity_poly.pdbx_seq_one_letter_code
_entity_poly.pdbx_strand_id
1 'polypeptide(L)'
;MDTPATPTDRAFRTASAALWTAAAALAVAAIGKIARYGQFRQSASDACDAVVDLEPPGGWSDSSFPCEQFAPMGWILPYWFAITAYLVFAVLFAVAAVKAAKASPGTRAFATTTTVLATLLCVVPGVFGLGWTFAVATANEADRLVAQRIHDAVPGWFTAIEVLVLLVAFAAALTAVILLRRRPDRP
;
A
#
# COMPACT_ATOMS: atom_id res chain seq x y z
N MET A 1 -43.85 4.49 4.63
CA MET A 1 -43.84 3.13 5.20
C MET A 1 -42.65 2.41 4.58
N ASP A 2 -41.57 2.24 5.33
CA ASP A 2 -40.37 1.55 4.84
C ASP A 2 -40.62 0.04 4.90
N THR A 3 -40.69 -0.59 3.73
CA THR A 3 -40.68 -2.06 3.64
C THR A 3 -39.37 -2.57 4.24
N PRO A 4 -39.41 -3.52 5.19
CA PRO A 4 -38.20 -4.02 5.83
C PRO A 4 -37.28 -4.63 4.78
N ALA A 5 -36.06 -4.09 4.68
CA ALA A 5 -35.02 -4.58 3.78
C ALA A 5 -34.85 -6.10 3.97
N THR A 6 -34.91 -6.84 2.87
CA THR A 6 -34.75 -8.30 2.93
C THR A 6 -33.35 -8.63 3.47
N PRO A 7 -33.13 -9.81 4.08
CA PRO A 7 -31.79 -10.23 4.53
C PRO A 7 -30.73 -10.12 3.42
N THR A 8 -31.17 -10.20 2.16
CA THR A 8 -30.40 -10.00 0.93
C THR A 8 -29.86 -8.58 0.81
N ASP A 9 -30.73 -7.59 0.95
CA ASP A 9 -30.39 -6.18 0.77
C ASP A 9 -29.43 -5.71 1.85
N ARG A 10 -29.58 -6.25 3.07
CA ARG A 10 -28.64 -5.98 4.17
C ARG A 10 -27.24 -6.50 3.85
N ALA A 11 -27.11 -7.74 3.36
CA ALA A 11 -25.81 -8.32 3.00
C ALA A 11 -25.09 -7.53 1.89
N PHE A 12 -25.81 -7.07 0.86
CA PHE A 12 -25.24 -6.24 -0.21
C PHE A 12 -24.81 -4.86 0.28
N ARG A 13 -25.61 -4.22 1.15
CA ARG A 13 -25.23 -2.95 1.77
C ARG A 13 -23.98 -3.10 2.65
N THR A 14 -23.90 -4.15 3.45
CA THR A 14 -22.72 -4.44 4.28
C THR A 14 -21.49 -4.74 3.42
N ALA A 15 -21.63 -5.53 2.35
CA ALA A 15 -20.52 -5.80 1.43
C ALA A 15 -20.04 -4.52 0.73
N SER A 16 -20.97 -3.67 0.27
CA SER A 16 -20.63 -2.37 -0.34
C SER A 16 -19.92 -1.44 0.65
N ALA A 17 -20.41 -1.36 1.90
CA ALA A 17 -19.75 -0.58 2.96
C ALA A 17 -18.34 -1.09 3.27
N ALA A 18 -18.15 -2.41 3.31
CA ALA A 18 -16.82 -3.01 3.51
C ALA A 18 -15.87 -2.67 2.35
N LEU A 19 -16.34 -2.71 1.10
CA LEU A 19 -15.53 -2.31 -0.07
C LEU A 19 -15.16 -0.82 -0.05
N TRP A 20 -16.08 0.06 0.36
CA TRP A 20 -15.76 1.48 0.58
C TRP A 20 -14.74 1.69 1.69
N THR A 21 -14.81 0.89 2.76
CA THR A 21 -13.84 0.93 3.86
C THR A 21 -12.45 0.55 3.36
N ALA A 22 -12.34 -0.51 2.54
CA ALA A 22 -11.08 -0.90 1.90
C ALA A 22 -10.54 0.19 0.97
N ALA A 23 -11.42 0.81 0.15
CA ALA A 23 -11.03 1.92 -0.72
C ALA A 23 -10.49 3.12 0.07
N ALA A 24 -11.20 3.52 1.14
CA ALA A 24 -10.80 4.65 1.98
C ALA A 24 -9.47 4.37 2.70
N ALA A 25 -9.28 3.17 3.24
CA ALA A 25 -8.04 2.77 3.88
C ALA A 25 -6.84 2.91 2.92
N LEU A 26 -6.96 2.38 1.70
CA LEU A 26 -5.89 2.48 0.69
C LEU A 26 -5.64 3.92 0.23
N ALA A 27 -6.70 4.72 0.09
CA ALA A 27 -6.55 6.14 -0.21
C ALA A 27 -5.82 6.90 0.90
N VAL A 28 -6.14 6.62 2.17
CA VAL A 28 -5.45 7.18 3.34
C VAL A 28 -3.97 6.77 3.35
N ALA A 29 -3.64 5.52 3.04
CA ALA A 29 -2.25 5.07 2.92
C ALA A 29 -1.50 5.83 1.81
N ALA A 30 -2.12 6.02 0.64
CA ALA A 30 -1.53 6.77 -0.47
C ALA A 30 -1.30 8.26 -0.10
N ILE A 31 -2.30 8.92 0.49
CA ILE A 31 -2.19 10.32 0.95
C ILE A 31 -1.11 10.44 2.03
N GLY A 32 -1.05 9.51 2.97
CA GLY A 32 -0.01 9.46 4.01
C GLY A 32 1.40 9.39 3.42
N LYS A 33 1.61 8.55 2.39
CA LYS A 33 2.87 8.50 1.65
C LYS A 33 3.16 9.82 0.91
N ILE A 34 2.19 10.40 0.21
CA ILE A 34 2.39 11.68 -0.51
C ILE A 34 2.79 12.78 0.47
N ALA A 35 2.08 12.91 1.60
CA ALA A 35 2.35 13.92 2.61
C ALA A 35 3.75 13.80 3.24
N ARG A 36 4.29 12.57 3.32
CA ARG A 36 5.62 12.30 3.89
C ARG A 36 6.74 12.36 2.87
N TYR A 37 6.45 12.45 1.58
CA TYR A 37 7.47 12.42 0.54
C TYR A 37 8.51 13.53 0.69
N GLY A 38 8.09 14.73 1.07
CA GLY A 38 9.01 15.85 1.32
C GLY A 38 10.00 15.56 2.45
N GLN A 39 9.49 15.06 3.59
CA GLN A 39 10.32 14.67 4.72
C GLN A 39 11.26 13.52 4.36
N PHE A 40 10.77 12.51 3.63
CA PHE A 40 11.60 11.40 3.16
C PHE A 40 12.76 11.90 2.28
N ARG A 41 12.49 12.81 1.32
CA ARG A 41 13.53 13.37 0.45
C ARG A 41 14.58 14.14 1.25
N GLN A 42 14.16 14.89 2.26
CA GLN A 42 15.06 15.63 3.13
C GLN A 42 15.94 14.67 3.94
N SER A 43 15.35 13.69 4.62
CA SER A 43 16.09 12.68 5.39
C SER A 43 17.04 11.85 4.53
N ALA A 44 16.67 11.57 3.27
CA ALA A 44 17.57 10.90 2.32
C ALA A 44 18.79 11.78 1.98
N SER A 45 18.57 13.08 1.72
CA SER A 45 19.68 14.03 1.48
C SER A 45 20.59 14.13 2.69
N ASP A 46 20.03 14.34 3.89
CA ASP A 46 20.80 14.48 5.12
C ASP A 46 21.59 13.20 5.44
N ALA A 47 21.01 12.02 5.20
CA ALA A 47 21.68 10.74 5.39
C ALA A 47 22.84 10.53 4.41
N CYS A 48 22.66 10.95 3.15
CA CYS A 48 23.70 10.94 2.13
C CYS A 48 24.89 11.81 2.52
N ASP A 49 24.62 13.08 2.83
CA ASP A 49 25.65 14.06 3.22
C ASP A 49 26.41 13.55 4.44
N ALA A 50 25.70 13.05 5.45
CA ALA A 50 26.33 12.58 6.66
C ALA A 50 27.14 11.28 6.48
N VAL A 51 26.88 10.45 5.46
CA VAL A 51 27.71 9.27 5.14
C VAL A 51 28.92 9.67 4.30
N VAL A 52 28.76 10.63 3.37
CA VAL A 52 29.88 11.23 2.63
C VAL A 52 30.87 11.92 3.58
N ASP A 53 30.37 12.62 4.62
CA ASP A 53 31.20 13.30 5.60
C ASP A 53 31.96 12.35 6.54
N LEU A 54 31.44 11.13 6.76
CA LEU A 54 32.10 10.10 7.58
C LEU A 54 33.30 9.47 6.87
N GLU A 55 33.18 9.24 5.56
CA GLU A 55 34.24 8.71 4.72
C GLU A 55 34.26 9.48 3.39
N PRO A 56 35.06 10.56 3.29
CA PRO A 56 35.20 11.30 2.04
C PRO A 56 35.66 10.36 0.91
N PRO A 57 35.31 10.67 -0.35
CA PRO A 57 35.39 9.73 -1.48
C PRO A 57 36.80 9.12 -1.59
N GLY A 58 36.88 7.80 -1.35
CA GLY A 58 38.12 7.02 -1.30
C GLY A 58 38.29 6.11 -0.08
N GLY A 59 37.41 6.20 0.94
CA GLY A 59 37.43 5.34 2.13
C GLY A 59 36.86 3.92 1.94
N TRP A 60 35.88 3.77 1.05
CA TRP A 60 35.18 2.50 0.80
C TRP A 60 35.99 1.58 -0.13
N SER A 61 36.14 0.30 0.26
CA SER A 61 36.97 -0.69 -0.44
C SER A 61 36.55 -0.99 -1.89
N ASP A 62 35.29 -0.70 -2.23
CA ASP A 62 34.65 -1.21 -3.44
C ASP A 62 34.43 -0.14 -4.51
N SER A 63 35.01 1.06 -4.36
CA SER A 63 34.74 2.23 -5.23
C SER A 63 33.27 2.70 -5.22
N SER A 64 32.46 2.17 -4.30
CA SER A 64 31.05 2.48 -4.16
C SER A 64 30.87 3.91 -3.66
N PHE A 65 30.11 4.72 -4.39
CA PHE A 65 29.67 6.01 -3.87
C PHE A 65 28.41 5.82 -3.04
N PRO A 66 28.32 6.44 -1.84
CA PRO A 66 27.06 6.47 -1.11
C PRO A 66 25.98 7.12 -1.97
N CYS A 67 24.76 6.60 -1.86
CA CYS A 67 23.53 7.10 -2.49
C CYS A 67 23.29 6.74 -3.95
N GLU A 68 24.08 5.84 -4.52
CA GLU A 68 23.81 5.29 -5.85
C GLU A 68 22.45 4.58 -5.89
N GLN A 69 22.11 3.81 -4.86
CA GLN A 69 20.82 3.11 -4.77
C GLN A 69 19.64 4.03 -4.43
N PHE A 70 19.93 5.18 -3.82
CA PHE A 70 18.95 6.23 -3.52
C PHE A 70 18.82 7.27 -4.65
N ALA A 71 19.53 7.06 -5.76
CA ALA A 71 19.31 7.82 -6.98
C ALA A 71 17.83 7.76 -7.40
N PRO A 72 17.34 8.75 -8.17
CA PRO A 72 15.92 8.85 -8.51
C PRO A 72 15.30 7.56 -9.06
N MET A 73 16.05 6.76 -9.83
CA MET A 73 15.55 5.51 -10.38
C MET A 73 15.50 4.36 -9.36
N GLY A 74 16.37 4.35 -8.35
CA GLY A 74 16.51 3.26 -7.40
C GLY A 74 15.44 3.26 -6.30
N TRP A 75 15.06 4.43 -5.79
CA TRP A 75 14.10 4.53 -4.69
C TRP A 75 12.85 5.37 -4.97
N ILE A 76 12.98 6.49 -5.71
CA ILE A 76 11.83 7.36 -6.02
C ILE A 76 10.82 6.61 -6.89
N LEU A 77 11.28 5.84 -7.87
CA LEU A 77 10.40 5.09 -8.77
C LEU A 77 9.58 4.01 -8.02
N PRO A 78 10.17 3.09 -7.23
CA PRO A 78 9.40 2.16 -6.40
C PRO A 78 8.42 2.85 -5.43
N TYR A 79 8.82 3.99 -4.87
CA TYR A 79 7.99 4.76 -3.95
C TYR A 79 6.70 5.28 -4.62
N TRP A 80 6.84 5.93 -5.78
CA TRP A 80 5.69 6.43 -6.55
C TRP A 80 4.87 5.31 -7.18
N PHE A 81 5.51 4.20 -7.56
CA PHE A 81 4.80 3.01 -8.01
C PHE A 81 3.88 2.48 -6.91
N ALA A 82 4.34 2.39 -5.66
CA ALA A 82 3.51 1.96 -4.52
C ALA A 82 2.33 2.90 -4.27
N ILE A 83 2.55 4.23 -4.32
CA ILE A 83 1.47 5.23 -4.22
C ILE A 83 0.43 5.00 -5.32
N THR A 84 0.89 4.85 -6.57
CA THR A 84 0.03 4.65 -7.73
C THR A 84 -0.78 3.37 -7.61
N ALA A 85 -0.14 2.28 -7.16
CA ALA A 85 -0.82 1.01 -6.91
C ALA A 85 -1.95 1.16 -5.87
N TYR A 86 -1.70 1.82 -4.74
CA TYR A 86 -2.72 2.06 -3.71
C TYR A 86 -3.90 2.86 -4.25
N LEU A 87 -3.65 3.90 -5.07
CA LEU A 87 -4.71 4.68 -5.69
C LEU A 87 -5.52 3.86 -6.69
N VAL A 88 -4.87 3.07 -7.55
CA VAL A 88 -5.53 2.17 -8.49
C VAL A 88 -6.42 1.16 -7.75
N PHE A 89 -5.91 0.53 -6.69
CA PHE A 89 -6.69 -0.40 -5.88
C PHE A 89 -7.86 0.29 -5.18
N ALA A 90 -7.66 1.49 -4.61
CA ALA A 90 -8.74 2.26 -4.02
C ALA A 90 -9.88 2.52 -5.02
N VAL A 91 -9.54 2.89 -6.26
CA VAL A 91 -10.51 3.07 -7.34
C VAL A 91 -11.22 1.76 -7.68
N LEU A 92 -10.48 0.65 -7.81
CA LEU A 92 -11.07 -0.66 -8.09
C LEU A 92 -12.06 -1.10 -6.99
N PHE A 93 -11.71 -0.87 -5.72
CA PHE A 93 -12.60 -1.13 -4.58
C PHE A 93 -13.84 -0.24 -4.59
N ALA A 94 -13.69 1.06 -4.89
CA ALA A 94 -14.82 1.98 -5.02
C ALA A 94 -15.77 1.58 -6.16
N VAL A 95 -15.22 1.21 -7.32
CA VAL A 95 -16.00 0.71 -8.46
C VAL A 95 -16.72 -0.58 -8.06
N ALA A 96 -16.04 -1.52 -7.41
CA ALA A 96 -16.64 -2.75 -6.89
C ALA A 96 -17.75 -2.46 -5.87
N ALA A 97 -17.61 -1.45 -5.01
CA ALA A 97 -18.61 -1.04 -4.03
C ALA A 97 -19.88 -0.49 -4.68
N VAL A 98 -19.73 0.40 -5.67
CA VAL A 98 -20.84 0.95 -6.47
C VAL A 98 -21.57 -0.16 -7.23
N LYS A 99 -20.80 -1.10 -7.78
CA LYS A 99 -21.31 -2.27 -8.49
C LYS A 99 -22.07 -3.20 -7.53
N ALA A 100 -21.50 -3.55 -6.38
CA ALA A 100 -22.13 -4.40 -5.38
C ALA A 100 -23.51 -3.89 -4.91
N ALA A 101 -23.72 -2.56 -4.91
CA ALA A 101 -25.00 -1.95 -4.55
C ALA A 101 -26.15 -2.24 -5.55
N LYS A 102 -25.84 -2.65 -6.80
CA LYS A 102 -26.84 -2.88 -7.87
C LYS A 102 -27.44 -4.30 -7.89
N ALA A 103 -26.98 -5.20 -7.01
CA ALA A 103 -27.54 -6.54 -6.78
C ALA A 103 -27.78 -7.44 -8.03
N SER A 104 -27.05 -7.24 -9.14
CA SER A 104 -27.19 -8.09 -10.34
C SER A 104 -26.10 -9.19 -10.43
N PRO A 105 -26.40 -10.36 -11.04
CA PRO A 105 -25.50 -11.52 -11.04
C PRO A 105 -24.11 -11.23 -11.64
N GLY A 106 -24.05 -10.62 -12.82
CA GLY A 106 -22.77 -10.24 -13.46
C GLY A 106 -21.96 -9.23 -12.64
N THR A 107 -22.65 -8.42 -11.84
CA THR A 107 -22.02 -7.40 -11.00
C THR A 107 -21.40 -7.99 -9.73
N ARG A 108 -21.96 -9.09 -9.23
CA ARG A 108 -21.43 -9.87 -8.10
C ARG A 108 -20.15 -10.61 -8.46
N ALA A 109 -20.13 -11.26 -9.63
CA ALA A 109 -18.94 -11.91 -10.15
C ALA A 109 -17.80 -10.89 -10.32
N PHE A 110 -18.09 -9.74 -10.94
CA PHE A 110 -17.13 -8.66 -11.09
C PHE A 110 -16.60 -8.17 -9.73
N ALA A 111 -17.49 -7.83 -8.78
CA ALA A 111 -17.06 -7.35 -7.47
C ALA A 111 -16.19 -8.38 -6.73
N THR A 112 -16.52 -9.67 -6.83
CA THR A 112 -15.76 -10.74 -6.19
C THR A 112 -14.38 -10.90 -6.83
N THR A 113 -14.30 -10.96 -8.16
CA THR A 113 -13.03 -11.11 -8.89
C THR A 113 -12.14 -9.89 -8.68
N THR A 114 -12.68 -8.68 -8.81
CA THR A 114 -11.94 -7.44 -8.57
C THR A 114 -11.44 -7.36 -7.14
N THR A 115 -12.25 -7.76 -6.16
CA THR A 115 -11.81 -7.77 -4.75
C THR A 115 -10.71 -8.79 -4.50
N VAL A 116 -10.82 -10.01 -5.05
CA VAL A 116 -9.77 -11.03 -4.93
C VAL A 116 -8.49 -10.57 -5.60
N LEU A 117 -8.58 -10.06 -6.82
CA LEU A 117 -7.42 -9.54 -7.55
C LEU A 117 -6.78 -8.38 -6.80
N ALA A 118 -7.57 -7.39 -6.34
CA ALA A 118 -7.07 -6.28 -5.56
C ALA A 118 -6.46 -6.74 -4.23
N THR A 119 -7.01 -7.77 -3.59
CA THR A 119 -6.46 -8.35 -2.35
C THR A 119 -5.12 -9.04 -2.63
N LEU A 120 -5.03 -9.90 -3.64
CA LEU A 120 -3.80 -10.55 -4.05
C LEU A 120 -2.74 -9.54 -4.46
N LEU A 121 -3.13 -8.54 -5.25
CA LEU A 121 -2.26 -7.48 -5.67
C LEU A 121 -1.90 -6.53 -4.53
N CYS A 122 -2.69 -6.38 -3.46
CA CYS A 122 -2.30 -5.61 -2.27
C CYS A 122 -1.19 -6.31 -1.45
N VAL A 123 -0.99 -7.62 -1.62
CA VAL A 123 0.13 -8.35 -1.01
C VAL A 123 1.46 -8.05 -1.74
N VAL A 124 1.41 -7.56 -2.99
CA VAL A 124 2.58 -7.48 -3.88
C VAL A 124 3.38 -6.16 -3.77
N PRO A 125 2.81 -4.95 -3.59
CA PRO A 125 3.60 -3.75 -3.44
C PRO A 125 3.91 -3.49 -1.95
N GLY A 126 5.11 -3.92 -1.56
CA GLY A 126 6.15 -2.98 -1.11
C GLY A 126 5.69 -1.86 -0.19
N VAL A 127 5.12 -2.25 0.95
CA VAL A 127 5.05 -1.45 2.20
C VAL A 127 6.43 -0.84 2.44
N PHE A 128 6.52 0.36 3.00
CA PHE A 128 7.81 1.04 3.23
C PHE A 128 8.87 0.12 3.87
N GLY A 129 8.45 -0.82 4.73
CA GLY A 129 9.31 -1.86 5.33
C GLY A 129 9.82 -2.97 4.39
N LEU A 130 9.05 -3.39 3.37
CA LEU A 130 9.52 -4.35 2.35
C LEU A 130 10.45 -3.68 1.35
N GLY A 131 10.15 -2.44 0.93
CA GLY A 131 11.05 -1.63 0.11
C GLY A 131 12.37 -1.39 0.83
N TRP A 132 12.30 -1.07 2.12
CA TRP A 132 13.43 -0.93 3.03
C TRP A 132 14.27 -2.22 3.14
N THR A 133 13.63 -3.36 3.39
CA THR A 133 14.33 -4.65 3.50
C THR A 133 15.00 -5.04 2.20
N PHE A 134 14.35 -4.78 1.05
CA PHE A 134 14.94 -5.05 -0.26
C PHE A 134 16.10 -4.10 -0.56
N ALA A 135 15.97 -2.81 -0.23
CA ALA A 135 17.06 -1.87 -0.40
C ALA A 135 18.28 -2.26 0.42
N VAL A 136 18.10 -2.60 1.70
CA VAL A 136 19.20 -3.09 2.56
C VAL A 136 19.80 -4.39 2.03
N ALA A 137 18.99 -5.31 1.48
CA ALA A 137 19.46 -6.59 0.97
C ALA A 137 20.27 -6.48 -0.33
N THR A 138 20.03 -5.44 -1.14
CA THR A 138 20.75 -5.20 -2.41
C THR A 138 21.76 -4.06 -2.34
N ALA A 139 21.95 -3.44 -1.16
CA ALA A 139 22.85 -2.33 -0.95
C ALA A 139 24.32 -2.77 -0.84
N ASN A 140 25.21 -1.94 -1.38
CA ASN A 140 26.62 -1.96 -0.97
C ASN A 140 26.75 -1.43 0.48
N GLU A 141 27.95 -1.51 1.06
CA GLU A 141 28.16 -1.13 2.47
C GLU A 141 27.80 0.33 2.77
N ALA A 142 28.17 1.25 1.87
CA ALA A 142 27.88 2.67 1.99
C ALA A 142 26.36 2.96 1.92
N ASP A 143 25.66 2.38 0.94
CA ASP A 143 24.22 2.50 0.77
C ASP A 143 23.45 1.86 1.93
N ARG A 144 23.98 0.80 2.55
CA ARG A 144 23.37 0.19 3.73
C ARG A 144 23.37 1.14 4.92
N LEU A 145 24.42 1.94 5.10
CA LEU A 145 24.51 2.94 6.16
C LEU A 145 23.60 4.14 5.90
N VAL A 146 23.54 4.62 4.65
CA VAL A 146 22.60 5.67 4.23
C VAL A 146 21.17 5.21 4.52
N ALA A 147 20.87 3.99 4.11
CA ALA A 147 19.60 3.36 4.40
C ALA A 147 19.36 3.46 5.92
N GLN A 148 20.24 2.89 6.75
CA GLN A 148 19.96 2.72 8.19
C GLN A 148 19.63 4.06 8.85
N ARG A 149 20.34 5.11 8.47
CA ARG A 149 20.07 6.48 8.92
C ARG A 149 18.72 7.01 8.49
N ILE A 150 18.28 6.73 7.26
CA ILE A 150 16.92 7.06 6.81
C ILE A 150 15.88 6.33 7.67
N HIS A 151 16.09 5.04 7.95
CA HIS A 151 15.17 4.26 8.78
C HIS A 151 15.07 4.80 10.20
N ASP A 152 16.20 5.16 10.81
CA ASP A 152 16.24 5.73 12.17
C ASP A 152 15.63 7.14 12.24
N ALA A 153 15.69 7.90 11.14
CA ALA A 153 15.05 9.20 11.02
C ALA A 153 13.51 9.10 10.80
N VAL A 154 13.01 7.98 10.30
CA VAL A 154 11.57 7.74 10.13
C VAL A 154 10.98 7.26 11.46
N PRO A 155 9.90 7.89 11.95
CA PRO A 155 9.25 7.42 13.17
C PRO A 155 8.76 5.98 13.02
N GLY A 156 9.22 5.06 13.88
CA GLY A 156 8.90 3.62 13.77
C GLY A 156 7.40 3.28 13.81
N TRP A 157 6.57 4.16 14.35
CA TRP A 157 5.11 4.02 14.31
C TRP A 157 4.53 4.13 12.90
N PHE A 158 5.22 4.78 11.96
CA PHE A 158 4.73 4.98 10.59
C PHE A 158 4.53 3.65 9.86
N THR A 159 5.53 2.77 9.95
CA THR A 159 5.45 1.40 9.40
C THR A 159 4.32 0.61 10.06
N ALA A 160 4.14 0.75 11.38
CA ALA A 160 3.06 0.07 12.10
C ALA A 160 1.66 0.57 11.68
N ILE A 161 1.49 1.88 11.47
CA ILE A 161 0.22 2.46 10.99
C ILE A 161 -0.05 2.02 9.55
N GLU A 162 0.95 2.03 8.68
CA GLU A 162 0.79 1.57 7.29
C GLU A 162 0.34 0.10 7.25
N VAL A 163 1.01 -0.77 8.01
CA VAL A 163 0.62 -2.18 8.14
C VAL A 163 -0.81 -2.31 8.68
N LEU A 164 -1.16 -1.54 9.72
CA LEU A 164 -2.51 -1.56 10.28
C LEU A 164 -3.58 -1.17 9.25
N VAL A 165 -3.33 -0.11 8.48
CA VAL A 165 -4.24 0.36 7.42
C VAL A 165 -4.43 -0.72 6.34
N LEU A 166 -3.34 -1.39 5.94
CA LEU A 166 -3.41 -2.51 4.99
C LEU A 166 -4.17 -3.71 5.55
N LEU A 167 -3.98 -4.04 6.83
CA LEU A 167 -4.73 -5.10 7.51
C LEU A 167 -6.22 -4.78 7.59
N VAL A 168 -6.60 -3.53 7.86
CA VAL A 168 -8.00 -3.07 7.83
C VAL A 168 -8.58 -3.20 6.43
N ALA A 169 -7.85 -2.75 5.40
CA ALA A 169 -8.28 -2.89 4.01
C ALA A 169 -8.47 -4.37 3.63
N PHE A 170 -7.54 -5.24 4.03
CA PHE A 170 -7.60 -6.68 3.80
C PHE A 170 -8.81 -7.32 4.50
N ALA A 171 -9.01 -7.04 5.79
CA ALA A 171 -10.13 -7.59 6.56
C ALA A 171 -11.49 -7.15 5.98
N ALA A 172 -11.59 -5.89 5.56
CA ALA A 172 -12.79 -5.35 4.92
C ALA A 172 -13.05 -6.01 3.55
N ALA A 173 -12.01 -6.16 2.73
CA ALA A 173 -12.08 -6.87 1.45
C ALA A 173 -12.50 -8.34 1.62
N LEU A 174 -11.90 -9.05 2.59
CA LEU A 174 -12.24 -10.44 2.91
C LEU A 174 -13.70 -10.56 3.36
N THR A 175 -14.15 -9.66 4.23
CA THR A 175 -15.55 -9.60 4.67
C THR A 175 -16.49 -9.42 3.48
N ALA A 176 -16.18 -8.50 2.56
CA ALA A 176 -16.95 -8.31 1.34
C ALA A 176 -17.00 -9.58 0.48
N VAL A 177 -15.87 -10.27 0.28
CA VAL A 177 -15.82 -11.53 -0.49
C VAL A 177 -16.68 -12.61 0.15
N ILE A 178 -16.60 -12.79 1.47
CA ILE A 178 -17.39 -13.80 2.19
C ILE A 178 -18.88 -13.51 2.04
N LEU A 179 -19.29 -12.26 2.23
CA LEU A 179 -20.69 -11.83 2.08
C LEU A 179 -21.17 -12.00 0.62
N LEU A 180 -20.34 -11.64 -0.34
CA LEU A 180 -20.62 -11.81 -1.76
C LEU A 180 -20.55 -13.27 -2.21
N ARG A 181 -19.94 -14.21 -1.49
CA ARG A 181 -19.88 -15.64 -1.89
C ARG A 181 -20.93 -16.52 -1.20
N ARG A 182 -21.40 -16.16 -0.01
CA ARG A 182 -22.34 -16.97 0.80
C ARG A 182 -23.75 -17.20 0.22
N ARG A 183 -24.04 -16.81 -1.03
CA ARG A 183 -25.31 -17.17 -1.68
C ARG A 183 -25.13 -18.06 -2.93
N PRO A 184 -25.81 -19.20 -3.01
CA PRO A 184 -25.97 -19.88 -4.29
C PRO A 184 -26.71 -18.94 -5.23
N ASP A 185 -26.22 -18.78 -6.45
CA ASP A 185 -27.02 -18.22 -7.53
C ASP A 185 -28.27 -19.10 -7.62
N ARG A 186 -29.44 -18.57 -7.22
CA ARG A 186 -30.68 -19.28 -7.50
C ARG A 186 -30.88 -19.19 -9.02
N PRO A 187 -31.06 -20.32 -9.71
CA PRO A 187 -31.44 -20.34 -11.12
C PRO A 187 -32.78 -19.64 -11.32
#